data_AF-A0A9X0B991-F1
#
_entry.id   AF-A0A9X0B991-F1
#
_cell.length_a   1.000
_cell.length_b   1.000
_cell.length_c   1.000
_cell.angle_alpha   90.00
_cell.angle_beta   90.00
_cell.angle_gamma   90.00
#
_symmetry.space_group_name_H-M   'P 1'
#
loop_
_entity.id
_entity.type
_entity.pdbx_description
1 polymer ?
#
loop_
_entity_poly.entity_id
_entity_poly.type
_entity_poly.pdbx_seq_one_letter_code
_entity_poly.pdbx_strand_id
1 'polypeptide(L)'
;MMVVFIMLATPTALDALSSRHDVSVEEAILTQQATAVNLIALLGIYLFFRLNTHAEMFAGTPIQHGNSDVRSSHNRAGVQDLQPLSGPWRSLLVLMVASLCALACSFQIVDSVNDVGTVLGTNPSFPALTIIPLVGNIAKHRMIVEGSRAEQYIERGIRAIINGILRLTMLVAPLIVTVGWVLDQPLILKFDAFEATTLLLSIVVMTYLISDGRSNYFEGLMLIGT
;
A
#
# COMPACT_ATOMS: atom_id res chain seq x y z
N MET A 1 -8.09 5.35 -8.85
CA MET A 1 -6.81 4.64 -8.65
C MET A 1 -5.79 5.04 -9.70
N MET A 2 -6.08 4.85 -10.98
CA MET A 2 -5.19 5.22 -12.11
C MET A 2 -4.67 6.66 -12.05
N VAL A 3 -5.54 7.65 -11.82
CA VAL A 3 -5.15 9.07 -11.74
C VAL A 3 -4.17 9.35 -10.58
N VAL A 4 -4.32 8.67 -9.44
CA VAL A 4 -3.47 8.88 -8.26
C VAL A 4 -2.05 8.39 -8.52
N PHE A 5 -1.92 7.22 -9.14
CA PHE A 5 -0.61 6.67 -9.48
C PHE A 5 0.05 7.39 -10.66
N ILE A 6 -0.73 7.84 -11.64
CA ILE A 6 -0.21 8.71 -12.72
C ILE A 6 0.32 10.02 -12.14
N MET A 7 -0.38 10.61 -11.17
CA MET A 7 0.07 11.81 -10.43
C MET A 7 1.32 11.55 -9.56
N LEU A 8 1.45 10.33 -9.00
CA LEU A 8 2.62 9.93 -8.22
C LEU A 8 3.85 9.67 -9.12
N ALA A 9 3.64 9.15 -10.32
CA ALA A 9 4.68 8.82 -11.29
C ALA A 9 5.08 10.01 -12.17
N THR A 10 4.28 11.08 -12.22
CA THR A 10 4.58 12.29 -13.02
C THR A 10 5.90 12.96 -12.65
N PRO A 11 6.27 13.15 -11.36
CA PRO A 11 7.57 13.72 -11.02
C PRO A 11 8.73 12.83 -11.48
N THR A 12 8.61 11.51 -11.36
CA THR A 12 9.61 10.56 -11.85
C THR A 12 9.70 10.56 -13.38
N ALA A 13 8.56 10.63 -14.06
CA ALA A 13 8.49 10.72 -15.52
C ALA A 13 9.05 12.04 -16.05
N LEU A 14 8.82 13.14 -15.33
CA LEU A 14 9.35 14.45 -15.66
C LEU A 14 10.87 14.48 -15.50
N ASP A 15 11.41 13.91 -14.41
CA ASP A 15 12.87 13.79 -14.16
C ASP A 15 13.56 12.89 -15.20
N ALA A 16 12.93 11.76 -15.56
CA ALA A 16 13.43 10.86 -16.59
C ALA A 16 13.44 11.50 -17.99
N LEU A 17 12.49 12.40 -18.28
CA LEU A 17 12.41 13.14 -19.54
C LEU A 17 13.34 14.37 -19.52
N SER A 18 13.53 15.02 -18.37
CA SER A 18 14.40 16.18 -18.19
C SER A 18 15.88 15.81 -18.09
N SER A 19 16.23 14.58 -17.73
CA SER A 19 17.60 14.04 -17.79
C SER A 19 18.21 14.06 -19.22
N ARG A 20 17.45 14.46 -20.25
CA ARG A 20 17.94 14.67 -21.62
C ARG A 20 18.39 16.12 -21.88
N HIS A 21 18.31 17.01 -20.88
CA HIS A 21 18.77 18.40 -20.90
C HIS A 21 19.60 18.65 -19.62
N ASP A 22 20.73 19.37 -19.69
CA ASP A 22 21.56 19.70 -18.52
C ASP A 22 20.78 20.60 -17.55
N VAL A 23 20.14 20.02 -16.54
CA VAL A 23 19.38 20.73 -15.50
C VAL A 23 20.33 21.12 -14.37
N SER A 24 20.34 22.41 -14.02
CA SER A 24 21.12 22.97 -12.92
C SER A 24 20.69 22.37 -11.58
N VAL A 25 21.64 22.16 -10.66
CA VAL A 25 21.39 21.65 -9.29
C VAL A 25 20.34 22.49 -8.53
N GLU A 26 20.21 23.78 -8.87
CA GLU A 26 19.16 24.66 -8.33
C GLU A 26 17.74 24.32 -8.83
N GLU A 27 17.58 23.91 -10.08
CA GLU A 27 16.28 23.48 -10.63
C GLU A 27 15.83 22.16 -10.01
N ALA A 28 16.75 21.26 -9.68
CA ALA A 28 16.43 20.02 -8.98
C ALA A 28 15.88 20.28 -7.56
N ILE A 29 16.49 21.22 -6.82
CA ILE A 29 16.03 21.61 -5.47
C ILE A 29 14.67 22.31 -5.53
N LEU A 30 14.46 23.21 -6.51
CA LEU A 30 13.17 23.89 -6.71
C LEU A 30 12.05 22.90 -7.11
N THR A 31 12.35 21.95 -8.01
CA THR A 31 11.39 20.91 -8.42
C THR A 31 11.02 20.02 -7.24
N GLN A 32 11.98 19.73 -6.36
CA GLN A 32 11.73 18.96 -5.15
C GLN A 32 10.91 19.72 -4.10
N GLN A 33 11.19 21.01 -3.88
CA GLN A 33 10.38 21.87 -3.01
C GLN A 33 8.94 22.00 -3.53
N ALA A 34 8.75 22.16 -4.84
CA ALA A 34 7.43 22.17 -5.47
C ALA A 34 6.70 20.82 -5.29
N THR A 35 7.41 19.70 -5.39
CA THR A 35 6.85 18.36 -5.18
C THR A 35 6.45 18.14 -3.72
N ALA A 36 7.27 18.57 -2.77
CA ALA A 36 6.95 18.49 -1.34
C ALA A 36 5.71 19.32 -0.97
N VAL A 37 5.61 20.56 -1.47
CA VAL A 37 4.43 21.42 -1.27
C VAL A 37 3.18 20.80 -1.90
N ASN A 38 3.28 20.25 -3.11
CA ASN A 38 2.17 19.57 -3.78
C ASN A 38 1.71 18.32 -2.99
N LEU A 39 2.63 17.54 -2.43
CA LEU A 39 2.30 16.37 -1.62
C LEU A 39 1.64 16.74 -0.27
N ILE A 40 2.08 17.83 0.37
CA ILE A 40 1.43 18.36 1.59
C ILE A 40 0.02 18.87 1.26
N ALA A 41 -0.15 19.57 0.14
CA ALA A 41 -1.47 20.01 -0.31
C ALA A 41 -2.40 18.83 -0.62
N LEU A 42 -1.89 17.79 -1.30
CA LEU A 42 -2.62 16.55 -1.56
C LEU A 42 -3.01 15.82 -0.26
N LEU A 43 -2.14 15.81 0.75
CA LEU A 43 -2.46 15.25 2.07
C LEU A 43 -3.61 16.00 2.75
N GLY A 44 -3.56 17.34 2.74
CA GLY A 44 -4.60 18.18 3.33
C GLY A 44 -5.95 18.00 2.62
N ILE A 45 -5.95 17.98 1.29
CA ILE A 45 -7.15 17.75 0.46
C ILE A 45 -7.69 16.33 0.69
N TYR A 46 -6.83 15.32 0.77
CA TYR A 46 -7.24 13.94 1.05
C TYR A 46 -7.88 13.79 2.43
N LEU A 47 -7.27 14.38 3.47
CA LEU A 47 -7.84 14.37 4.83
C LEU A 47 -9.18 15.08 4.86
N PHE A 48 -9.31 16.23 4.20
CA PHE A 48 -10.57 16.96 4.10
C PHE A 48 -11.66 16.14 3.37
N PHE A 49 -11.31 15.51 2.26
CA PHE A 49 -12.22 14.66 1.50
C PHE A 49 -12.69 13.46 2.32
N ARG A 50 -11.76 12.81 3.02
CA ARG A 50 -12.03 11.60 3.80
C ARG A 50 -12.83 11.88 5.08
N LEU A 51 -12.52 12.96 5.79
CA LEU A 51 -13.11 13.26 7.10
C LEU A 51 -14.40 14.07 7.01
N ASN A 52 -14.59 14.84 5.94
CA ASN A 52 -15.72 15.75 5.83
C ASN A 52 -16.60 15.43 4.63
N THR A 53 -16.09 15.59 3.41
CA THR A 53 -16.98 15.62 2.23
C THR A 53 -17.55 14.25 1.85
N HIS A 54 -16.79 13.17 2.01
CA HIS A 54 -17.18 11.82 1.59
C HIS A 54 -17.07 10.81 2.73
N ALA A 55 -17.14 11.28 3.98
CA ALA A 55 -17.04 10.45 5.19
C ALA A 55 -18.02 9.27 5.16
N GLU A 56 -19.22 9.43 4.59
CA GLU A 56 -20.23 8.36 4.48
C GLU A 56 -19.84 7.22 3.51
N MET A 57 -19.14 7.52 2.41
CA MET A 57 -18.62 6.48 1.50
C MET A 57 -17.54 5.62 2.16
N PHE A 58 -16.84 6.18 3.15
CA PHE A 58 -15.83 5.49 3.94
C PHE A 58 -16.37 4.90 5.25
N ALA A 59 -17.51 5.40 5.75
CA ALA A 59 -18.21 4.85 6.91
C ALA A 59 -18.98 3.57 6.56
N GLY A 60 -19.44 3.44 5.31
CA GLY A 60 -20.14 2.26 4.79
C GLY A 60 -19.23 1.18 4.17
N THR A 61 -17.92 1.41 4.07
CA THR A 61 -16.97 0.33 3.81
C THR A 61 -16.43 -0.11 5.16
N PRO A 62 -17.00 -1.17 5.79
CA PRO A 62 -16.32 -1.75 6.92
C PRO A 62 -14.89 -2.00 6.46
N ILE A 63 -13.95 -1.48 7.23
CA ILE A 63 -12.64 -2.09 7.29
C ILE A 63 -12.93 -3.54 7.68
N GLN A 64 -13.13 -4.41 6.68
CA GLN A 64 -13.17 -5.85 6.88
C GLN A 64 -11.72 -6.29 7.12
N HIS A 65 -11.10 -5.72 8.16
CA HIS A 65 -10.27 -6.52 9.06
C HIS A 65 -11.25 -7.38 9.85
N GLY A 66 -11.64 -8.50 9.23
CA GLY A 66 -12.06 -9.72 9.90
C GLY A 66 -13.08 -9.63 11.05
N ASN A 67 -14.04 -8.70 11.06
CA ASN A 67 -15.08 -8.74 12.08
C ASN A 67 -16.39 -8.04 11.70
N SER A 68 -17.19 -8.69 10.86
CA SER A 68 -18.66 -8.66 10.94
C SER A 68 -19.25 -9.63 9.91
N ASP A 69 -20.03 -10.59 10.41
CA ASP A 69 -21.05 -11.37 9.71
C ASP A 69 -20.66 -12.55 8.80
N VAL A 70 -19.87 -13.50 9.33
CA VAL A 70 -20.05 -14.92 8.96
C VAL A 70 -20.58 -15.69 10.17
N ARG A 71 -21.89 -15.53 10.39
CA ARG A 71 -22.65 -16.37 11.32
C ARG A 71 -23.17 -17.57 10.56
N SER A 72 -22.29 -18.50 10.21
CA SER A 72 -22.65 -19.80 9.61
C SER A 72 -21.71 -20.91 10.10
N SER A 73 -22.02 -21.40 11.30
CA SER A 73 -22.02 -22.83 11.68
C SER A 73 -21.32 -23.83 10.72
N HIS A 74 -20.00 -24.04 10.83
CA HIS A 74 -19.40 -25.39 10.88
C HIS A 74 -17.87 -25.35 11.02
N ASN A 75 -17.37 -25.99 12.07
CA ASN A 75 -16.07 -26.65 12.21
C ASN A 75 -14.85 -25.98 11.53
N ARG A 76 -14.10 -25.18 12.30
CA ARG A 76 -12.64 -25.13 12.18
C ARG A 76 -11.96 -25.12 13.55
N ALA A 77 -11.35 -26.26 13.84
CA ALA A 77 -10.35 -26.40 14.89
C ALA A 77 -9.15 -25.46 14.62
N GLY A 78 -8.68 -24.76 15.66
CA GLY A 78 -7.28 -24.34 15.74
C GLY A 78 -6.94 -22.85 15.79
N VAL A 79 -7.88 -21.93 15.99
CA VAL A 79 -7.56 -20.58 16.50
C VAL A 79 -8.51 -20.32 17.64
N GLN A 80 -7.98 -20.31 18.86
CA GLN A 80 -8.73 -20.06 20.08
C GLN A 80 -9.58 -18.81 19.92
N ASP A 81 -10.87 -18.96 20.20
CA ASP A 81 -11.83 -17.90 20.42
C ASP A 81 -11.25 -16.86 21.39
N LEU A 82 -10.68 -15.78 20.87
CA LEU A 82 -10.65 -14.53 21.62
C LEU A 82 -12.09 -14.01 21.55
N GLN A 83 -12.89 -14.38 22.55
CA GLN A 83 -14.13 -13.68 22.88
C GLN A 83 -13.87 -12.16 22.77
N PRO A 84 -14.79 -11.35 22.21
CA PRO A 84 -14.60 -9.90 22.17
C PRO A 84 -14.36 -9.40 23.60
N LEU A 85 -13.10 -9.08 23.93
CA LEU A 85 -12.72 -8.60 25.26
C LEU A 85 -13.50 -7.31 25.50
N SER A 86 -14.48 -7.40 26.40
CA SER A 86 -15.58 -6.46 26.59
C SER A 86 -15.18 -5.14 27.27
N GLY A 87 -14.22 -4.39 26.73
CA GLY A 87 -13.95 -3.02 27.16
C GLY A 87 -12.98 -2.28 26.24
N PRO A 88 -13.24 -1.00 25.88
CA PRO A 88 -12.40 -0.21 24.97
C PRO A 88 -10.94 -0.13 25.44
N TRP A 89 -10.71 -0.19 26.75
CA TRP A 89 -9.39 -0.19 27.36
C TRP A 89 -8.54 -1.43 27.01
N ARG A 90 -9.17 -2.61 26.92
CA ARG A 90 -8.46 -3.87 26.59
C ARG A 90 -8.05 -3.89 25.12
N SER A 91 -8.93 -3.44 24.23
CA SER A 91 -8.62 -3.28 22.81
C SER A 91 -7.49 -2.27 22.58
N LEU A 92 -7.50 -1.16 23.31
CA LEU A 92 -6.41 -0.17 23.26
C LEU A 92 -5.07 -0.76 23.73
N LEU A 93 -5.09 -1.53 24.83
CA LEU A 93 -3.89 -2.17 25.37
C LEU A 93 -3.31 -3.19 24.36
N VAL A 94 -4.16 -4.06 23.81
CA VAL A 94 -3.74 -5.03 22.79
C VAL A 94 -3.18 -4.32 21.56
N LEU A 95 -3.83 -3.26 21.09
CA LEU A 95 -3.34 -2.46 19.96
C LEU A 95 -1.96 -1.88 20.25
N MET A 96 -1.77 -1.27 21.42
CA MET A 96 -0.52 -0.63 21.79
C MET A 96 0.63 -1.64 21.90
N VAL A 97 0.40 -2.79 22.54
CA VAL A 97 1.38 -3.88 22.64
C VAL A 97 1.71 -4.47 21.27
N ALA A 98 0.70 -4.73 20.43
CA ALA A 98 0.90 -5.25 19.08
C ALA A 98 1.68 -4.27 18.21
N SER A 99 1.38 -2.97 18.30
CA SER A 99 2.12 -1.92 17.59
C SER A 99 3.58 -1.81 18.04
N LEU A 100 3.86 -1.87 19.34
CA LEU A 100 5.24 -1.88 19.85
C LEU A 100 6.02 -3.11 19.39
N CYS A 101 5.39 -4.29 19.42
CA CYS A 101 5.99 -5.52 18.93
C CYS A 101 6.29 -5.43 17.43
N ALA A 102 5.32 -4.95 16.63
CA ALA A 102 5.49 -4.74 15.20
C ALA A 102 6.63 -3.75 14.92
N LEU A 103 6.72 -2.65 15.67
CA LEU A 103 7.80 -1.66 15.56
C LEU A 103 9.17 -2.30 15.82
N ALA A 104 9.31 -3.08 16.89
CA ALA A 104 10.56 -3.78 17.22
C ALA A 104 10.98 -4.75 16.10
N CYS A 105 10.03 -5.52 15.56
CA CYS A 105 10.28 -6.40 14.42
C CYS A 105 10.66 -5.61 13.16
N SER A 106 10.01 -4.46 12.90
CA SER A 106 10.32 -3.62 11.74
C SER A 106 11.73 -3.08 11.78
N PHE A 107 12.25 -2.67 12.94
CA PHE A 107 13.66 -2.24 13.07
C PHE A 107 14.62 -3.37 12.69
N GLN A 108 14.40 -4.58 13.22
CA GLN A 108 15.25 -5.72 12.91
C GLN A 108 15.20 -6.10 11.42
N ILE A 109 14.02 -6.01 10.80
CA ILE A 109 13.86 -6.26 9.37
C ILE A 109 14.70 -5.25 8.57
N VAL A 110 14.56 -3.95 8.85
CA VAL A 110 15.27 -2.89 8.13
C VAL A 110 16.78 -3.05 8.24
N ASP A 111 17.30 -3.32 9.44
CA ASP A 111 18.74 -3.54 9.67
C ASP A 111 19.26 -4.76 8.87
N SER A 112 18.46 -5.82 8.79
CA SER A 112 18.84 -7.05 8.07
C SER A 112 18.76 -6.95 6.53
N VAL A 113 18.07 -5.94 5.97
CA VAL A 113 17.87 -5.85 4.51
C VAL A 113 19.20 -5.80 3.76
N ASN A 114 20.16 -5.04 4.28
CA ASN A 114 21.44 -4.87 3.62
C ASN A 114 22.24 -6.19 3.62
N ASP A 115 22.24 -6.91 4.73
CA ASP A 115 22.90 -8.21 4.86
C ASP A 115 22.27 -9.25 3.93
N VAL A 116 20.93 -9.28 3.85
CA VAL A 116 20.20 -10.16 2.93
C VAL A 116 20.58 -9.86 1.46
N GLY A 117 20.71 -8.59 1.08
CA GLY A 117 21.16 -8.20 -0.26
C GLY A 117 22.54 -8.78 -0.58
N THR A 118 23.49 -8.68 0.35
CA THR A 118 24.85 -9.22 0.14
C THR A 118 24.90 -10.74 0.02
N VAL A 119 24.11 -11.47 0.82
CA VAL A 119 24.05 -12.94 0.79
C VAL A 119 23.38 -13.45 -0.48
N LEU A 120 22.33 -12.77 -0.95
CA LEU A 120 21.64 -13.13 -2.20
C LEU A 120 22.41 -12.66 -3.44
N GLY A 121 23.45 -11.81 -3.30
CA GLY A 121 24.13 -11.17 -4.42
C GLY A 121 23.23 -10.23 -5.21
N THR A 122 22.20 -9.68 -4.57
CA THR A 122 21.19 -8.79 -5.19
C THR A 122 21.25 -7.39 -4.60
N ASN A 123 20.73 -6.40 -5.31
CA ASN A 123 20.59 -5.04 -4.78
C ASN A 123 19.66 -5.06 -3.55
N PRO A 124 20.01 -4.42 -2.42
CA PRO A 124 19.14 -4.32 -1.24
C PRO A 124 17.74 -3.76 -1.53
N SER A 125 17.55 -3.04 -2.63
CA SER A 125 16.22 -2.60 -3.09
C SER A 125 15.27 -3.77 -3.41
N PHE A 126 15.76 -4.91 -3.91
CA PHE A 126 14.89 -6.02 -4.32
C PHE A 126 14.15 -6.68 -3.14
N PRO A 127 14.83 -7.09 -2.05
CA PRO A 127 14.16 -7.58 -0.85
C PRO A 127 13.22 -6.53 -0.24
N ALA A 128 13.64 -5.25 -0.24
CA ALA A 128 12.87 -4.16 0.33
C ALA A 128 11.55 -3.90 -0.42
N LEU A 129 11.56 -3.98 -1.75
CA LEU A 129 10.40 -3.69 -2.59
C LEU A 129 9.51 -4.91 -2.83
N THR A 130 10.08 -6.13 -2.84
CA THR A 130 9.33 -7.35 -3.18
C THR A 130 8.95 -8.14 -1.93
N ILE A 131 9.94 -8.51 -1.12
CA ILE A 131 9.76 -9.47 -0.03
C ILE A 131 9.00 -8.84 1.14
N ILE A 132 9.41 -7.63 1.56
CA ILE A 132 8.81 -6.96 2.72
C ILE A 132 7.31 -6.69 2.50
N PRO A 133 6.86 -6.09 1.38
CA PRO A 133 5.43 -5.84 1.16
C PRO A 133 4.63 -7.14 0.99
N LEU A 134 5.22 -8.19 0.41
CA LEU A 134 4.58 -9.48 0.25
C LEU A 134 4.30 -10.13 1.62
N VAL A 135 5.33 -10.29 2.45
CA VAL A 135 5.22 -10.92 3.77
C VAL A 135 4.36 -10.07 4.71
N GLY A 136 4.58 -8.75 4.74
CA GLY A 136 3.84 -7.83 5.60
C GLY A 136 2.35 -7.80 5.33
N ASN A 137 1.93 -8.16 4.11
CA ASN A 137 0.51 -8.20 3.74
C ASN A 137 -0.04 -9.62 3.55
N ILE A 138 0.73 -10.69 3.75
CA ILE A 138 0.31 -12.06 3.38
C ILE A 138 -0.96 -12.51 4.11
N ALA A 139 -1.08 -12.17 5.41
CA ALA A 139 -2.25 -12.48 6.21
C ALA A 139 -3.51 -11.79 5.66
N LYS A 140 -3.37 -10.54 5.20
CA LYS A 140 -4.44 -9.77 4.57
C LYS A 140 -4.87 -10.38 3.25
N HIS A 141 -3.91 -10.77 2.40
CA HIS A 141 -4.20 -11.44 1.12
C HIS A 141 -4.94 -12.76 1.35
N ARG A 142 -4.50 -13.57 2.32
CA ARG A 142 -5.18 -14.82 2.70
C ARG A 142 -6.62 -14.57 3.13
N MET A 143 -6.86 -13.58 3.99
CA MET A 143 -8.21 -13.22 4.43
C MET A 143 -9.10 -12.78 3.27
N ILE A 144 -8.57 -12.02 2.31
CA ILE A 144 -9.32 -11.57 1.12
C ILE A 144 -9.70 -12.75 0.22
N VAL A 145 -8.76 -13.66 -0.04
CA VAL A 145 -9.03 -14.86 -0.85
C VAL A 145 -10.06 -15.75 -0.17
N GLU A 146 -9.91 -15.97 1.13
CA GLU A 146 -10.81 -16.80 1.92
C GLU A 146 -12.22 -16.19 2.02
N GLY A 147 -12.32 -14.88 2.28
CA GLY A 147 -13.59 -14.16 2.31
C GLY A 147 -14.28 -14.14 0.94
N SER A 148 -13.54 -13.90 -0.15
CA SER A 148 -14.11 -13.89 -1.51
C SER A 148 -14.61 -15.28 -1.92
N ARG A 149 -13.93 -16.34 -1.49
CA ARG A 149 -14.37 -17.72 -1.73
C ARG A 149 -15.60 -18.09 -0.90
N ALA A 150 -15.65 -17.68 0.36
CA ALA A 150 -16.76 -18.00 1.26
C ALA A 150 -18.06 -17.30 0.84
N GLU A 151 -17.96 -16.06 0.37
CA GLU A 151 -19.12 -15.25 -0.02
C GLU A 151 -19.47 -15.37 -1.51
N GLN A 152 -18.67 -16.08 -2.31
CA GLN A 152 -18.81 -16.24 -3.78
C GLN A 152 -18.81 -14.94 -4.60
N TYR A 153 -18.32 -13.84 -4.02
CA TYR A 153 -18.31 -12.52 -4.62
C TYR A 153 -16.88 -11.98 -4.72
N ILE A 154 -16.25 -12.13 -5.89
CA ILE A 154 -14.88 -11.68 -6.16
C ILE A 154 -14.80 -10.14 -6.14
N GLU A 155 -15.88 -9.46 -6.47
CA GLU A 155 -15.98 -7.99 -6.45
C GLU A 155 -15.77 -7.40 -5.06
N ARG A 156 -16.10 -8.15 -3.99
CA ARG A 156 -15.82 -7.72 -2.61
C ARG A 156 -14.32 -7.74 -2.33
N GLY A 157 -13.64 -8.80 -2.76
CA GLY A 157 -12.18 -8.91 -2.68
C GLY A 157 -11.46 -7.83 -3.50
N ILE A 158 -11.87 -7.63 -4.75
CA ILE A 158 -11.32 -6.58 -5.63
C ILE A 158 -11.51 -5.20 -4.98
N ARG A 159 -12.71 -4.89 -4.48
CA ARG A 159 -12.98 -3.63 -3.79
C ARG A 159 -12.13 -3.45 -2.53
N ALA A 160 -11.95 -4.51 -1.74
CA ALA A 160 -11.10 -4.48 -0.55
C ALA A 160 -9.64 -4.19 -0.89
N ILE A 161 -9.11 -4.79 -1.97
CA ILE A 161 -7.75 -4.54 -2.45
C ILE A 161 -7.60 -3.10 -2.94
N ILE A 162 -8.48 -2.64 -3.84
CA ILE A 162 -8.44 -1.28 -4.41
C ILE A 162 -8.48 -0.22 -3.31
N ASN A 163 -9.38 -0.37 -2.34
CA ASN A 163 -9.48 0.58 -1.23
C ASN A 163 -8.23 0.53 -0.32
N GLY A 164 -7.65 -0.65 -0.14
CA GLY A 164 -6.39 -0.83 0.58
C GLY A 164 -5.23 -0.10 -0.09
N ILE A 165 -5.09 -0.26 -1.40
CA ILE A 165 -4.06 0.41 -2.20
C ILE A 165 -4.30 1.91 -2.21
N LEU A 166 -5.55 2.37 -2.42
CA LEU A 166 -5.87 3.79 -2.42
C LEU A 166 -5.55 4.45 -1.08
N ARG A 167 -5.89 3.80 0.05
CA ARG A 167 -5.52 4.31 1.38
C ARG A 167 -4.01 4.33 1.56
N LEU A 168 -3.30 3.27 1.16
CA LEU A 168 -1.86 3.22 1.26
C LEU A 168 -1.22 4.36 0.45
N THR A 169 -1.59 4.53 -0.81
CA THR A 169 -1.00 5.56 -1.69
C THR A 169 -1.39 6.98 -1.27
N MET A 170 -2.66 7.25 -0.96
CA MET A 170 -3.12 8.60 -0.63
C MET A 170 -2.72 9.05 0.78
N LEU A 171 -2.48 8.12 1.71
CA LEU A 171 -2.11 8.47 3.08
C LEU A 171 -0.61 8.30 3.34
N VAL A 172 -0.03 7.16 2.95
CA VAL A 172 1.34 6.81 3.34
C VAL A 172 2.36 7.53 2.46
N ALA A 173 2.17 7.61 1.15
CA ALA A 173 3.12 8.30 0.27
C ALA A 173 3.37 9.77 0.67
N PRO A 174 2.34 10.62 0.88
CA PRO A 174 2.58 11.99 1.32
C PRO A 174 3.06 12.09 2.77
N LEU A 175 2.66 11.17 3.64
CA LEU A 175 3.14 11.14 5.03
C LEU A 175 4.65 10.89 5.08
N ILE A 176 5.15 9.92 4.32
CA ILE A 176 6.59 9.61 4.29
C ILE A 176 7.38 10.82 3.77
N VAL A 177 6.91 11.49 2.71
CA VAL A 177 7.59 12.70 2.20
C VAL A 177 7.56 13.85 3.21
N THR A 178 6.44 14.04 3.90
CA THR A 178 6.32 15.05 4.96
C THR A 178 7.31 14.77 6.10
N VAL A 179 7.43 13.51 6.53
CA VAL A 179 8.39 13.11 7.57
C VAL A 179 9.83 13.32 7.10
N GLY A 180 10.16 12.99 5.85
CA GLY A 180 11.49 13.27 5.28
C GLY A 180 11.84 14.75 5.32
N TRP A 181 10.87 15.62 5.02
CA TRP A 181 11.08 17.07 5.09
C TRP A 181 11.30 17.58 6.53
N VAL A 182 10.55 17.08 7.52
CA VAL A 182 10.75 17.44 8.93
C VAL A 182 12.11 16.98 9.46
N LEU A 183 12.66 15.89 8.92
CA LEU A 183 13.96 15.34 9.30
C LEU A 183 15.13 15.91 8.47
N ASP A 184 14.89 16.95 7.66
CA ASP A 184 15.87 17.53 6.71
C ASP A 184 16.51 16.49 5.76
N GLN A 185 15.82 15.37 5.53
CA GLN A 185 16.22 14.34 4.58
C GLN A 185 15.29 14.38 3.36
N PRO A 186 15.71 15.04 2.26
CA PRO A 186 14.90 15.20 1.05
C PRO A 186 14.58 13.83 0.42
N LEU A 187 13.45 13.22 0.80
CA LEU A 187 13.02 11.94 0.23
C LEU A 187 12.46 12.16 -1.17
N ILE A 188 13.22 11.77 -2.18
CA ILE A 188 12.82 11.79 -3.58
C ILE A 188 12.19 10.43 -3.90
N LEU A 189 10.92 10.40 -4.31
CA LEU A 189 10.30 9.20 -4.92
C LEU A 189 10.85 9.05 -6.35
N LYS A 190 12.14 8.73 -6.45
CA LYS A 190 12.80 8.39 -7.70
C LYS A 190 12.81 6.88 -7.83
N PHE A 191 11.82 6.37 -8.54
CA PHE A 191 11.81 4.97 -8.94
C PHE A 191 12.88 4.75 -10.02
N ASP A 192 13.54 3.60 -9.96
CA ASP A 192 14.38 3.18 -11.09
C ASP A 192 13.53 2.99 -12.35
N ALA A 193 14.14 3.07 -13.54
CA ALA A 193 13.42 2.91 -14.80
C ALA A 193 12.71 1.55 -14.87
N PHE A 194 13.33 0.51 -14.31
CA PHE A 194 12.72 -0.82 -14.18
C PHE A 194 11.50 -0.79 -13.25
N GLU A 195 11.61 -0.22 -12.05
CA GLU A 195 10.52 -0.14 -11.09
C GLU A 195 9.33 0.65 -11.63
N ALA A 196 9.59 1.79 -12.28
CA ALA A 196 8.57 2.64 -12.88
C ALA A 196 7.82 1.93 -14.01
N THR A 197 8.54 1.20 -14.88
CA THR A 197 7.92 0.48 -16.01
C THR A 197 7.10 -0.72 -15.54
N THR A 198 7.59 -1.51 -14.58
CA THR A 198 6.84 -2.62 -13.99
C THR A 198 5.58 -2.14 -13.26
N LEU A 199 5.69 -1.04 -12.50
CA LEU A 199 4.55 -0.44 -11.80
C LEU A 199 3.49 0.06 -12.79
N LEU A 200 3.92 0.74 -13.86
CA LEU A 200 3.02 1.22 -14.89
C LEU A 200 2.31 0.07 -15.62
N LEU A 201 3.05 -0.98 -15.98
CA LEU A 201 2.47 -2.17 -16.61
C LEU A 201 1.45 -2.86 -15.68
N SER A 202 1.79 -3.03 -14.40
CA SER A 202 0.90 -3.62 -13.40
C SER A 202 -0.42 -2.84 -13.28
N ILE A 203 -0.37 -1.50 -13.28
CA ILE A 203 -1.57 -0.65 -13.19
C ILE A 203 -2.41 -0.75 -14.45
N VAL A 204 -1.80 -0.75 -15.63
CA VAL A 204 -2.51 -0.88 -16.91
C VAL A 204 -3.26 -2.22 -16.97
N VAL A 205 -2.55 -3.32 -16.66
CA VAL A 205 -3.14 -4.67 -16.64
C VAL A 205 -4.28 -4.74 -15.61
N MET A 206 -4.05 -4.23 -14.39
CA MET A 206 -5.08 -4.24 -13.35
C MET A 206 -6.31 -3.40 -13.73
N THR A 207 -6.10 -2.24 -14.36
CA THR A 207 -7.20 -1.37 -14.81
C THR A 207 -8.03 -2.04 -15.90
N TYR A 208 -7.36 -2.72 -16.84
CA TYR A 208 -8.02 -3.48 -17.90
C TYR A 208 -8.89 -4.59 -17.33
N LEU A 209 -8.36 -5.40 -16.41
CA LEU A 209 -9.09 -6.50 -15.77
C LEU A 209 -10.30 -6.02 -14.96
N ILE A 210 -10.16 -4.91 -14.23
CA ILE A 210 -11.28 -4.33 -13.48
C ILE A 210 -12.36 -3.81 -14.45
N SER A 211 -11.96 -3.22 -15.58
CA SER A 211 -12.88 -2.68 -16.57
C SER A 211 -13.67 -3.76 -17.32
N ASP A 212 -13.11 -4.95 -17.49
CA ASP A 212 -13.79 -6.07 -18.15
C ASP A 212 -14.94 -6.65 -17.31
N GLY A 213 -14.92 -6.41 -15.98
CA GLY A 213 -16.04 -6.72 -15.08
C GLY A 213 -16.31 -8.21 -14.87
N ARG A 214 -15.51 -9.09 -15.50
CA ARG A 214 -15.50 -10.54 -15.30
C ARG A 214 -14.12 -10.97 -14.82
N SER A 215 -14.06 -12.11 -14.13
CA SER A 215 -12.78 -12.67 -13.68
C SER A 215 -12.79 -14.17 -13.90
N ASN A 216 -11.74 -14.68 -14.53
CA ASN A 216 -11.55 -16.11 -14.75
C ASN A 216 -10.31 -16.64 -14.00
N TYR A 217 -10.32 -17.92 -13.61
CA TYR A 217 -9.17 -18.53 -12.93
C TYR A 217 -7.92 -18.54 -13.82
N PHE A 218 -8.08 -18.62 -15.14
CA PHE A 218 -6.97 -18.55 -16.09
C PHE A 218 -6.33 -17.16 -16.14
N GLU A 219 -7.13 -16.08 -16.08
CA GLU A 219 -6.62 -14.71 -15.97
C GLU A 219 -5.86 -14.52 -14.66
N GLY A 220 -6.37 -15.07 -13.56
CA GLY A 220 -5.67 -15.08 -12.27
C GLY A 220 -4.34 -15.82 -12.33
N LEU A 221 -4.26 -16.96 -13.03
CA LEU A 221 -3.00 -17.70 -13.21
C LEU A 221 -2.01 -16.92 -14.07
N MET A 222 -2.47 -16.27 -15.14
CA MET A 222 -1.61 -15.41 -15.98
C MET A 222 -1.04 -14.25 -15.18
N LEU A 223 -1.83 -13.62 -14.31
CA LEU A 223 -1.36 -12.55 -13.41
C LEU A 223 -0.29 -13.01 -12.41
N ILE A 224 -0.37 -14.25 -11.92
CA ILE A 224 0.66 -14.81 -11.02
C ILE A 224 1.94 -15.14 -11.79
N GLY A 225 1.82 -15.50 -13.07
CA GLY A 225 2.95 -15.85 -13.93
C GLY A 225 3.62 -14.68 -14.63
N THR A 226 3.02 -13.48 -14.62
CA THR A 226 3.56 -12.25 -15.26
C THR A 226 4.31 -11.42 -14.23
#